data_AF-A0A820H9N8-F1
#
_entry.id   AF-A0A820H9N8-F1
#
_cell.length_a   1.000
_cell.length_b   1.000
_cell.length_c   1.000
_cell.angle_alpha   90.00
_cell.angle_beta   90.00
_cell.angle_gamma   90.00
#
_symmetry.space_group_name_H-M   'P 1'
#
loop_
_entity.id
_entity.type
_entity.pdbx_description
1 polymer ?
#
loop_
_entity_poly.entity_id
_entity_poly.type
_entity_poly.pdbx_seq_one_letter_code
_entity_poly.pdbx_strand_id
1 'polypeptide(L)'
;FTNLYMLEWEHDLIKPPLKNREISGRYIDDIFMTTNQSLDKIQIVLEKAKTKDINIEIETTIDTTVNYLDVTITNENGHLKTCVYHKPTAQPYYLPYTSDHPHKYHRNIPYTALIRAARLCSNIYDFHSERLRIDMSLLLSQYPSKFISNQFLRFFQVNNAMPVFTELNQQVYQRLHQQLLNRITVKEQKLNDTTKNPAKHPAVLEKKPWNRSLMYLRYTYEAGPTGTFSHEFYSWWEKHYLYPGSKIKNIKLRLIPKTNRTLADHLIQKKPPSHMLRLTEESNKQ
;
A
#
# COMPACT_ATOMS: atom_id res chain seq x y z
N PHE A 1 18.43 -15.46 5.51
CA PHE A 1 19.90 -15.62 5.47
C PHE A 1 20.55 -14.39 4.83
N THR A 2 20.18 -14.02 3.60
CA THR A 2 20.71 -12.85 2.87
C THR A 2 20.67 -11.53 3.65
N ASN A 3 19.54 -11.16 4.27
CA ASN A 3 19.45 -9.92 5.05
C ASN A 3 20.37 -9.87 6.28
N LEU A 4 20.67 -11.02 6.88
CA LEU A 4 21.55 -11.11 8.05
C LEU A 4 23.01 -10.98 7.63
N TYR A 5 23.37 -11.66 6.53
CA TYR A 5 24.68 -11.53 5.90
C TYR A 5 24.97 -10.08 5.48
N MET A 6 24.03 -9.43 4.78
CA MET A 6 24.18 -8.03 4.38
C MET A 6 24.32 -7.09 5.58
N LEU A 7 23.63 -7.37 6.69
CA LEU A 7 23.74 -6.59 7.93
C LEU A 7 25.14 -6.68 8.55
N GLU A 8 25.71 -7.89 8.60
CA GLU A 8 27.06 -8.10 9.12
C GLU A 8 28.12 -7.52 8.17
N TRP A 9 27.89 -7.65 6.86
CA TRP A 9 28.76 -7.11 5.83
C TRP A 9 28.80 -5.56 5.86
N GLU A 10 27.64 -4.90 5.98
CA GLU A 10 27.52 -3.43 5.97
C GLU A 10 27.97 -2.78 7.28
N HIS A 11 28.05 -3.56 8.36
CA HIS A 11 28.34 -3.07 9.70
C HIS A 11 29.62 -2.23 9.75
N ASP A 12 30.66 -2.57 8.99
CA ASP A 12 31.93 -1.83 8.97
C ASP A 12 31.86 -0.52 8.16
N LEU A 13 30.90 -0.41 7.24
CA LEU A 13 30.66 0.80 6.43
C LEU A 13 29.82 1.82 7.18
N ILE A 14 28.86 1.35 7.96
CA ILE A 14 27.89 2.17 8.70
C ILE A 14 28.39 2.47 10.13
N LYS A 15 29.47 1.82 10.60
CA LYS A 15 30.03 1.95 11.95
C LYS A 15 30.75 3.24 12.37
N PRO A 16 31.33 4.11 11.51
CA PRO A 16 31.80 5.36 12.07
C PRO A 16 30.55 6.03 12.62
N PRO A 17 30.47 6.33 13.94
CA PRO A 17 29.24 6.79 14.55
C PRO A 17 28.79 7.96 13.71
N LEU A 18 27.63 7.80 13.04
CA LEU A 18 27.03 8.85 12.22
C LEU A 18 27.19 10.12 13.05
N LYS A 19 28.05 11.02 12.60
CA LYS A 19 28.29 12.25 13.37
C LYS A 19 26.96 12.98 13.39
N ASN A 20 26.74 13.83 14.40
CA ASN A 20 25.52 14.64 14.49
C ASN A 20 25.09 15.14 13.09
N ARG A 21 23.88 14.74 12.65
CA ARG A 21 23.23 15.11 11.36
C ARG A 21 23.58 14.27 10.11
N GLU A 22 24.19 13.11 10.25
CA GLU A 22 24.27 12.11 9.16
C GLU A 22 23.11 11.11 9.24
N ILE A 23 22.60 10.64 8.10
CA ILE A 23 21.53 9.65 8.02
C ILE A 23 21.99 8.45 7.18
N SER A 24 21.56 7.25 7.56
CA SER A 24 21.74 6.05 6.75
C SER A 24 20.47 5.21 6.73
N GLY A 25 20.28 4.47 5.65
CA GLY A 25 19.17 3.53 5.50
C GLY A 25 19.51 2.48 4.45
N ARG A 26 18.92 1.30 4.62
CA ARG A 26 19.01 0.21 3.64
C ARG A 26 17.62 -0.29 3.27
N TYR A 27 17.45 -0.64 2.00
CA TYR A 27 16.31 -1.38 1.51
C TYR A 27 16.79 -2.56 0.66
N ILE A 28 16.73 -3.76 1.24
CA ILE A 28 17.22 -5.00 0.62
C ILE A 28 18.69 -4.83 0.21
N ASP A 29 18.98 -4.60 -1.06
CA ASP A 29 20.34 -4.48 -1.60
C ASP A 29 20.75 -3.01 -1.83
N ASP A 30 19.82 -2.06 -1.76
CA ASP A 30 20.09 -0.63 -1.94
C ASP A 30 20.46 0.03 -0.61
N ILE A 31 21.57 0.76 -0.57
CA ILE A 31 22.03 1.51 0.60
C ILE A 31 22.06 3.01 0.27
N PHE A 32 21.58 3.82 1.21
CA PHE A 32 21.67 5.28 1.15
C PHE A 32 22.34 5.81 2.42
N MET A 33 23.25 6.77 2.25
CA MET A 33 23.87 7.46 3.37
C MET A 33 24.18 8.93 3.03
N THR A 34 24.15 9.78 4.05
CA THR A 34 24.73 11.13 3.99
C THR A 34 25.97 11.20 4.85
N THR A 35 26.91 12.05 4.47
CA THR A 35 28.18 12.17 5.17
C THR A 35 28.71 13.60 5.08
N ASN A 36 29.29 14.07 6.19
CA ASN A 36 29.98 15.34 6.32
C ASN A 36 31.50 15.20 6.16
N GLN A 37 31.97 14.03 5.75
CA GLN A 37 33.40 13.77 5.50
C GLN A 37 33.83 14.33 4.14
N SER A 38 35.14 14.52 3.95
CA SER A 38 35.68 14.87 2.65
C SER A 38 35.52 13.69 1.67
N LEU A 39 35.37 14.01 0.39
CA LEU A 39 35.22 13.03 -0.68
C LEU A 39 36.34 11.97 -0.64
N ASP A 40 37.58 12.38 -0.41
CA ASP A 40 38.74 11.46 -0.32
C ASP A 40 38.58 10.40 0.77
N LYS A 41 38.05 10.78 1.94
CA LYS A 41 37.85 9.84 3.05
C LYS A 41 36.77 8.82 2.74
N ILE A 42 35.69 9.28 2.11
CA ILE A 42 34.59 8.41 1.69
C ILE A 42 35.07 7.45 0.61
N GLN A 43 35.84 7.95 -0.37
CA GLN A 43 36.41 7.11 -1.43
C GLN A 43 37.25 5.97 -0.84
N ILE A 44 38.10 6.25 0.15
CA ILE A 44 38.90 5.21 0.83
C ILE A 44 38.00 4.16 1.50
N VAL A 45 36.89 4.57 2.11
CA VAL A 45 35.94 3.63 2.73
C VAL A 45 35.23 2.79 1.68
N LEU A 46 34.81 3.38 0.56
CA LEU A 46 34.13 2.67 -0.53
C LEU A 46 35.05 1.69 -1.26
N GLU A 47 36.33 2.04 -1.48
CA GLU A 47 37.29 1.12 -2.09
C GLU A 47 37.59 -0.09 -1.18
N LYS A 48 37.66 0.13 0.14
CA LYS A 48 37.71 -0.97 1.12
C LYS A 48 36.44 -1.84 1.08
N ALA A 49 35.28 -1.23 0.86
CA ALA A 49 34.01 -1.95 0.72
C ALA A 49 34.03 -2.88 -0.50
N LYS A 50 34.42 -2.34 -1.66
CA LYS A 50 34.47 -3.07 -2.94
C LYS A 50 35.41 -4.27 -2.92
N THR A 51 36.44 -4.23 -2.08
CA THR A 51 37.45 -5.29 -1.95
C THR A 51 37.16 -6.28 -0.82
N LYS A 52 36.09 -6.08 -0.05
CA LYS A 52 35.77 -6.89 1.13
C LYS A 52 35.32 -8.32 0.78
N ASP A 53 34.57 -8.48 -0.30
CA ASP A 53 34.06 -9.78 -0.76
C ASP A 53 34.06 -9.83 -2.29
N ILE A 54 34.76 -10.82 -2.86
CA ILE A 54 34.88 -10.99 -4.31
C ILE A 54 33.54 -11.34 -4.99
N ASN A 55 32.55 -11.80 -4.22
CA ASN A 55 31.23 -12.16 -4.74
C ASN A 55 30.24 -11.00 -4.69
N ILE A 56 30.62 -9.85 -4.13
CA ILE A 56 29.76 -8.67 -4.01
C ILE A 56 30.36 -7.54 -4.84
N GLU A 57 29.66 -7.19 -5.91
CA GLU A 57 29.94 -5.99 -6.69
C GLU A 57 29.15 -4.81 -6.10
N ILE A 58 29.83 -3.70 -5.82
CA ILE A 58 29.21 -2.48 -5.30
C ILE A 58 29.27 -1.39 -6.36
N GLU A 59 28.09 -0.96 -6.79
CA GLU A 59 27.95 0.27 -7.55
C GLU A 59 27.70 1.44 -6.59
N THR A 60 28.50 2.50 -6.71
CA THR A 60 28.44 3.66 -5.82
C THR A 60 28.24 4.93 -6.63
N THR A 61 27.26 5.75 -6.23
CA THR A 61 27.07 7.09 -6.78
C THR A 61 27.16 8.11 -5.66
N ILE A 62 28.04 9.10 -5.79
CA ILE A 62 28.20 10.18 -4.83
C ILE A 62 27.87 11.48 -5.54
N ASP A 63 26.83 12.16 -5.08
CA ASP A 63 26.44 13.46 -5.59
C ASP A 63 25.63 14.21 -4.51
N THR A 64 25.48 15.51 -4.71
CA THR A 64 24.51 16.37 -4.04
C THR A 64 23.06 15.96 -4.33
N THR A 65 22.79 15.35 -5.49
CA THR A 65 21.48 14.82 -5.87
C THR A 65 21.59 13.36 -6.26
N VAL A 66 20.90 12.48 -5.55
CA VAL A 66 20.92 11.04 -5.81
C VAL A 66 19.51 10.46 -5.86
N ASN A 67 19.35 9.37 -6.61
CA ASN A 67 18.11 8.63 -6.67
C ASN A 67 18.21 7.41 -5.75
N TYR A 68 17.24 7.25 -4.85
CA TYR A 68 17.16 6.11 -3.96
C TYR A 68 15.72 5.59 -3.96
N LEU A 69 15.54 4.33 -4.37
CA LEU A 69 14.24 3.73 -4.62
C LEU A 69 13.42 4.57 -5.61
N ASP A 70 12.31 5.12 -5.14
CA ASP A 70 11.40 5.96 -5.92
C ASP A 70 11.49 7.45 -5.55
N VAL A 71 12.60 7.87 -4.96
CA VAL A 71 12.79 9.23 -4.46
C VAL A 71 14.08 9.81 -5.01
N THR A 72 14.01 11.03 -5.54
CA THR A 72 15.19 11.85 -5.80
C THR A 72 15.43 12.72 -4.58
N ILE A 73 16.63 12.65 -4.02
CA ILE A 73 17.04 13.33 -2.81
C ILE A 73 18.13 14.33 -3.18
N THR A 74 17.87 15.62 -2.94
CA THR A 74 18.81 16.71 -3.18
C THR A 74 19.20 17.34 -1.85
N ASN A 75 20.51 17.45 -1.60
CA ASN A 75 21.04 18.14 -0.44
C ASN A 75 21.21 19.64 -0.72
N GLU A 76 20.35 20.46 -0.12
CA GLU A 76 20.41 21.91 -0.16
C GLU A 76 21.03 22.42 1.16
N ASN A 77 22.36 22.45 1.23
CA ASN A 77 23.13 22.97 2.37
C ASN A 77 22.73 22.33 3.72
N GLY A 78 22.60 21.01 3.75
CA GLY A 78 22.22 20.24 4.94
C GLY A 78 20.71 20.03 5.09
N HIS A 79 19.90 20.60 4.21
CA HIS A 79 18.46 20.32 4.12
C HIS A 79 18.19 19.36 2.99
N LEU A 80 17.60 18.21 3.28
CA LEU A 80 17.26 17.22 2.26
C LEU A 80 15.91 17.57 1.64
N LYS A 81 15.95 18.00 0.39
CA LYS A 81 14.78 18.15 -0.45
C LYS A 81 14.50 16.83 -1.16
N THR A 82 13.23 16.46 -1.24
CA THR A 82 12.81 15.18 -1.85
C THR A 82 11.72 15.41 -2.89
N CYS A 83 11.75 14.60 -3.95
CA CYS A 83 10.68 14.52 -4.95
C CYS A 83 10.58 13.11 -5.52
N VAL A 84 9.53 12.84 -6.30
CA VAL A 84 9.31 11.51 -6.89
C VAL A 84 10.32 11.24 -8.00
N TYR A 85 11.10 10.16 -7.85
CA TYR A 85 11.96 9.67 -8.92
C TYR A 85 11.15 8.76 -9.85
N HIS A 86 11.31 8.98 -11.16
CA HIS A 86 10.75 8.11 -12.18
C HIS A 86 11.88 7.55 -13.02
N LYS A 87 12.04 6.21 -13.00
CA LYS A 87 13.04 5.54 -13.82
C LYS A 87 12.80 5.87 -15.30
N PRO A 88 13.83 6.24 -16.08
CA PRO A 88 13.68 6.56 -17.50
C PRO A 88 13.05 5.43 -18.33
N THR A 89 13.23 4.19 -17.88
CA THR A 89 12.69 2.97 -18.52
C THR A 89 11.26 2.65 -18.07
N ALA A 90 10.74 3.28 -17.02
CA ALA A 90 9.40 3.01 -16.54
C ALA A 90 8.37 3.63 -17.50
N GLN A 91 7.44 2.80 -17.97
CA GLN A 91 6.32 3.29 -18.74
C GLN A 91 5.42 4.18 -17.87
N PRO A 92 4.98 5.35 -18.37
CA PRO A 92 4.23 6.31 -17.57
C PRO A 92 2.75 5.95 -17.43
N TYR A 93 2.36 4.70 -17.70
CA TYR A 93 0.95 4.31 -17.76
C TYR A 93 0.48 3.74 -16.43
N TYR A 94 -0.71 4.18 -16.03
CA TYR A 94 -1.51 3.46 -15.04
C TYR A 94 -2.29 2.33 -15.71
N LEU A 95 -2.89 1.48 -14.87
CA LEU A 95 -3.86 0.50 -15.30
C LEU A 95 -4.94 1.17 -16.18
N PRO A 96 -5.10 0.74 -17.46
CA PRO A 96 -6.06 1.35 -18.38
C PRO A 96 -7.48 1.37 -17.81
N TYR A 97 -8.19 2.49 -17.98
CA TYR A 97 -9.55 2.65 -17.47
C TYR A 97 -10.55 1.66 -18.07
N THR A 98 -10.27 1.19 -19.29
CA THR A 98 -11.09 0.21 -20.03
C THR A 98 -10.83 -1.24 -19.64
N SER A 99 -9.87 -1.51 -18.75
CA SER A 99 -9.59 -2.87 -18.30
C SER A 99 -10.69 -3.42 -17.40
N ASP A 100 -10.85 -4.74 -17.36
CA ASP A 100 -11.89 -5.45 -16.59
C ASP A 100 -11.56 -5.55 -15.09
N HIS A 101 -11.15 -4.43 -14.49
CA HIS A 101 -10.88 -4.36 -13.06
C HIS A 101 -12.06 -3.71 -12.33
N PRO A 102 -12.35 -4.12 -11.08
CA PRO A 102 -13.40 -3.50 -10.30
C PRO A 102 -13.20 -1.98 -10.19
N HIS A 103 -14.28 -1.21 -10.37
CA HIS A 103 -14.27 0.27 -10.37
C HIS A 103 -13.55 0.90 -9.16
N LYS A 104 -13.54 0.22 -8.01
CA LYS A 104 -12.78 0.65 -6.81
C LYS A 104 -11.27 0.85 -7.08
N TYR A 105 -10.67 0.08 -7.98
CA TYR A 105 -9.25 0.19 -8.31
C TYR A 105 -8.99 1.45 -9.13
N HIS A 106 -9.76 1.67 -10.20
CA HIS A 106 -9.71 2.90 -10.99
C HIS A 106 -9.94 4.15 -10.14
N ARG A 107 -10.88 4.09 -9.17
CA ARG A 107 -11.12 5.18 -8.23
C ARG A 107 -9.96 5.44 -7.27
N ASN A 108 -9.25 4.38 -6.87
CA ASN A 108 -8.17 4.50 -5.89
C ASN A 108 -6.85 4.92 -6.52
N ILE A 109 -6.58 4.55 -7.78
CA ILE A 109 -5.31 4.86 -8.45
C ILE A 109 -4.95 6.36 -8.37
N PRO A 110 -5.80 7.31 -8.83
CA PRO A 110 -5.48 8.74 -8.75
C PRO A 110 -5.26 9.20 -7.30
N TYR A 111 -6.11 8.74 -6.38
CA TYR A 111 -6.05 9.13 -4.97
C TYR A 111 -4.76 8.64 -4.31
N THR A 112 -4.35 7.39 -4.56
CA THR A 112 -3.11 6.83 -4.02
C THR A 112 -1.87 7.43 -4.64
N ALA A 113 -1.92 7.77 -5.94
CA ALA A 113 -0.83 8.48 -6.62
C ALA A 113 -0.59 9.85 -5.99
N LEU A 114 -1.66 10.62 -5.72
CA LEU A 114 -1.56 11.92 -5.03
C LEU A 114 -1.07 11.80 -3.59
N ILE A 115 -1.53 10.79 -2.82
CA ILE A 115 -0.98 10.53 -1.47
C ILE A 115 0.52 10.30 -1.54
N ARG A 116 0.97 9.47 -2.49
CA ARG A 116 2.39 9.16 -2.65
C ARG A 116 3.17 10.41 -3.04
N ALA A 117 2.72 11.17 -4.04
CA ALA A 117 3.36 12.42 -4.44
C ALA A 117 3.46 13.41 -3.28
N ALA A 118 2.37 13.58 -2.51
CA ALA A 118 2.36 14.50 -1.37
C ALA A 118 3.25 14.04 -0.21
N ARG A 119 3.53 12.74 -0.08
CA ARG A 119 4.47 12.20 0.92
C ARG A 119 5.93 12.33 0.49
N LEU A 120 6.21 12.16 -0.80
CA LEU A 120 7.57 12.12 -1.31
C LEU A 120 8.11 13.49 -1.71
N CYS A 121 7.25 14.42 -2.13
CA CYS A 121 7.66 15.78 -2.44
C CYS A 121 7.73 16.60 -1.15
N SER A 122 8.86 17.25 -0.86
CA SER A 122 8.98 18.15 0.28
C SER A 122 8.51 19.58 -0.03
N ASN A 123 8.47 19.95 -1.31
CA ASN A 123 8.07 21.26 -1.79
C ASN A 123 6.79 21.18 -2.63
N ILE A 124 5.97 22.23 -2.55
CA ILE A 124 4.72 22.35 -3.28
C ILE A 124 4.92 22.41 -4.79
N TYR A 125 6.00 23.03 -5.27
CA TYR A 125 6.27 23.11 -6.71
C TYR A 125 6.55 21.74 -7.31
N ASP A 126 7.35 20.91 -6.63
CA ASP A 126 7.63 19.54 -7.08
C ASP A 126 6.38 18.67 -6.99
N PHE A 127 5.57 18.83 -5.94
CA PHE A 127 4.27 18.17 -5.85
C PHE A 127 3.31 18.59 -6.97
N HIS A 128 3.28 19.87 -7.32
CA HIS A 128 2.45 20.36 -8.41
C HIS A 128 2.88 19.78 -9.75
N SER A 129 4.18 19.76 -10.04
CA SER A 129 4.74 19.14 -11.25
C SER A 129 4.40 17.65 -11.31
N GLU A 130 4.54 16.93 -10.20
CA GLU A 130 4.16 15.51 -10.12
C GLU A 130 2.65 15.31 -10.28
N ARG A 131 1.82 16.19 -9.70
CA ARG A 131 0.36 16.17 -9.90
C ARG A 131 -0.02 16.31 -11.37
N LEU A 132 0.61 17.24 -12.10
CA LEU A 132 0.39 17.40 -13.54
C LEU A 132 0.83 16.16 -14.31
N ARG A 133 1.96 15.56 -13.95
CA ARG A 133 2.41 14.29 -14.53
C ARG A 133 1.39 13.17 -14.30
N ILE A 134 0.87 13.03 -13.08
CA ILE A 134 -0.16 12.04 -12.74
C ILE A 134 -1.43 12.26 -13.59
N ASP A 135 -1.87 13.51 -13.74
CA ASP A 135 -3.03 13.87 -14.56
C ASP A 135 -2.84 13.43 -16.02
N MET A 136 -1.70 13.80 -16.61
CA MET A 136 -1.33 13.39 -17.98
C MET A 136 -1.24 11.87 -18.13
N SER A 137 -0.60 11.17 -17.19
CA SER A 137 -0.52 9.71 -17.18
C SER A 137 -1.89 9.04 -17.12
N LEU A 138 -2.83 9.59 -16.33
CA LEU A 138 -4.20 9.07 -16.26
C LEU A 138 -4.97 9.31 -17.56
N LEU A 139 -4.82 10.48 -18.17
CA LEU A 139 -5.43 10.77 -19.49
C LEU A 139 -4.92 9.81 -20.56
N LEU A 140 -3.60 9.56 -20.60
CA LEU A 140 -2.99 8.57 -21.50
C LEU A 140 -3.49 7.14 -21.24
N SER A 141 -3.81 6.82 -19.98
CA SER A 141 -4.45 5.56 -19.58
C SER A 141 -5.99 5.56 -19.80
N GLN A 142 -6.53 6.49 -20.58
CA GLN A 142 -7.93 6.59 -20.99
C GLN A 142 -8.93 6.88 -19.85
N TYR A 143 -8.47 7.48 -18.74
CA TYR A 143 -9.38 7.91 -17.69
C TYR A 143 -10.18 9.15 -18.15
N PRO A 144 -11.51 9.18 -17.95
CA PRO A 144 -12.30 10.36 -18.30
C PRO A 144 -11.86 11.59 -17.51
N SER A 145 -11.66 12.74 -18.16
CA SER A 145 -11.20 13.98 -17.50
C SER A 145 -12.06 14.36 -16.29
N LYS A 146 -13.39 14.30 -16.40
CA LYS A 146 -14.31 14.54 -15.27
C LYS A 146 -14.07 13.59 -14.09
N PHE A 147 -13.73 12.33 -14.36
CA PHE A 147 -13.42 11.35 -13.33
C PHE A 147 -12.13 11.70 -12.59
N ILE A 148 -11.08 12.10 -13.33
CA ILE A 148 -9.79 12.52 -12.76
C ILE A 148 -10.01 13.73 -11.85
N SER A 149 -10.65 14.79 -12.35
CA SER A 149 -10.96 15.99 -11.57
C SER A 149 -11.71 15.66 -10.28
N ASN A 150 -12.72 14.79 -10.35
CA ASN A 150 -13.47 14.36 -9.17
C ASN A 150 -12.59 13.63 -8.14
N GLN A 151 -11.64 12.78 -8.58
CA GLN A 151 -10.74 12.10 -7.64
C GLN A 151 -9.69 13.05 -7.05
N PHE A 152 -9.22 14.04 -7.82
CA PHE A 152 -8.29 15.06 -7.33
C PHE A 152 -8.97 15.95 -6.29
N LEU A 153 -10.18 16.46 -6.60
CA LEU A 153 -11.00 17.23 -5.66
C LEU A 153 -11.23 16.44 -4.37
N ARG A 154 -11.61 15.17 -4.47
CA ARG A 154 -11.77 14.28 -3.32
C ARG A 154 -10.49 14.20 -2.48
N PHE A 155 -9.31 14.10 -3.09
CA PHE A 155 -8.04 14.08 -2.37
C PHE A 155 -7.84 15.35 -1.55
N PHE A 156 -7.99 16.53 -2.17
CA PHE A 156 -7.79 17.80 -1.47
C PHE A 156 -8.86 18.07 -0.40
N GLN A 157 -10.11 17.71 -0.65
CA GLN A 157 -11.20 17.84 0.31
C GLN A 157 -11.00 16.96 1.54
N VAL A 158 -10.70 15.67 1.35
CA VAL A 158 -10.52 14.72 2.47
C VAL A 158 -9.35 15.10 3.35
N ASN A 159 -8.30 15.73 2.80
CA ASN A 159 -7.14 16.16 3.55
C ASN A 159 -7.15 17.66 3.91
N ASN A 160 -8.31 18.35 3.79
CA ASN A 160 -8.47 19.77 4.11
C ASN A 160 -7.42 20.69 3.45
N ALA A 161 -7.03 20.37 2.22
CA ALA A 161 -5.93 21.03 1.49
C ALA A 161 -6.40 21.69 0.19
N MET A 162 -7.67 22.11 0.11
CA MET A 162 -8.24 22.74 -1.08
C MET A 162 -7.45 23.96 -1.59
N PRO A 163 -6.88 24.84 -0.74
CA PRO A 163 -6.06 25.96 -1.20
C PRO A 163 -4.79 25.57 -1.99
N VAL A 164 -4.27 24.34 -1.77
CA VAL A 164 -3.13 23.82 -2.54
C VAL A 164 -3.53 23.58 -4.00
N PHE A 165 -4.79 23.23 -4.24
CA PHE A 165 -5.31 22.99 -5.58
C PHE A 165 -5.60 24.29 -6.35
N THR A 166 -6.04 25.35 -5.66
CA THR A 166 -6.45 26.60 -6.30
C THR A 166 -5.29 27.59 -6.49
N GLU A 167 -4.41 27.74 -5.48
CA GLU A 167 -3.49 28.89 -5.40
C GLU A 167 -2.06 28.53 -4.99
N LEU A 168 -1.65 27.25 -5.06
CA LEU A 168 -0.29 26.82 -4.68
C LEU A 168 0.12 27.33 -3.27
N ASN A 169 -0.76 27.19 -2.29
CA ASN A 169 -0.50 27.65 -0.93
C ASN A 169 0.53 26.75 -0.19
N GLN A 170 1.77 27.25 -0.03
CA GLN A 170 2.88 26.52 0.60
C GLN A 170 2.60 26.14 2.07
N GLN A 171 1.98 27.02 2.85
CA GLN A 171 1.72 26.75 4.27
C GLN A 171 0.72 25.59 4.45
N VAL A 172 -0.35 25.59 3.65
CA VAL A 172 -1.34 24.50 3.67
C VAL A 172 -0.70 23.21 3.17
N TYR A 173 0.14 23.26 2.13
CA TYR A 173 0.85 22.10 1.63
C TYR A 173 1.80 21.49 2.68
N GLN A 174 2.55 22.31 3.42
CA GLN A 174 3.42 21.82 4.49
C GLN A 174 2.63 21.08 5.58
N ARG A 175 1.45 21.58 5.96
CA ARG A 175 0.56 20.87 6.90
C ARG A 175 0.09 19.53 6.33
N LEU A 176 -0.35 19.51 5.07
CA LEU A 176 -0.75 18.29 4.37
C LEU A 176 0.39 17.26 4.34
N HIS A 177 1.59 17.68 3.94
CA HIS A 177 2.78 16.85 3.84
C HIS A 177 3.12 16.22 5.19
N GLN A 178 3.21 17.02 6.25
CA GLN A 178 3.49 16.55 7.62
C GLN A 178 2.42 15.60 8.14
N GLN A 179 1.14 15.87 7.89
CA GLN A 179 0.04 14.97 8.26
C GLN A 179 0.15 13.62 7.55
N LEU A 180 0.48 13.62 6.25
CA LEU A 180 0.58 12.39 5.47
C LEU A 180 1.84 11.57 5.78
N LEU A 181 2.95 12.22 6.13
CA LEU A 181 4.17 11.55 6.61
C LEU A 181 3.93 10.82 7.94
N ASN A 182 3.27 11.48 8.88
CA ASN A 182 2.97 10.90 10.20
C ASN A 182 1.82 9.89 10.17
N ARG A 183 1.13 9.75 9.03
CA ARG A 183 0.04 8.79 8.88
C ARG A 183 0.59 7.37 8.73
N ILE A 184 0.38 6.59 9.78
CA ILE A 184 0.69 5.15 9.85
C ILE A 184 0.19 4.43 8.60
N THR A 185 1.06 3.64 7.98
CA THR A 185 0.72 2.81 6.82
C THR A 185 -0.25 1.71 7.20
N VAL A 186 -1.01 1.17 6.23
CA VAL A 186 -1.92 0.04 6.49
C VAL A 186 -1.17 -1.17 7.06
N LYS A 187 0.09 -1.38 6.67
CA LYS A 187 0.93 -2.47 7.18
C LYS A 187 1.30 -2.25 8.65
N GLU A 188 1.72 -1.05 9.00
CA GLU A 188 2.01 -0.67 10.39
C GLU A 188 0.76 -0.63 11.25
N GLN A 189 -0.39 -0.20 10.71
CA GLN A 189 -1.68 -0.28 11.41
C GLN A 189 -2.02 -1.74 11.72
N LYS A 190 -1.91 -2.65 10.74
CA LYS A 190 -2.12 -4.09 10.98
C LYS A 190 -1.14 -4.65 12.00
N LEU A 191 0.14 -4.24 11.95
CA LEU A 191 1.14 -4.66 12.94
C LEU A 191 0.79 -4.14 14.34
N ASN A 192 0.40 -2.87 14.45
CA ASN A 192 -0.01 -2.23 15.70
C ASN A 192 -1.31 -2.83 16.26
N ASP A 193 -2.26 -3.19 15.40
CA ASP A 193 -3.50 -3.87 15.80
C ASP A 193 -3.19 -5.31 16.29
N THR A 194 -2.23 -5.97 15.64
CA THR A 194 -1.71 -7.29 16.04
C THR A 194 -1.01 -7.21 17.40
N THR A 195 -0.22 -6.17 17.68
CA THR A 195 0.49 -6.00 18.96
C THR A 195 -0.40 -5.49 20.09
N LYS A 196 -1.40 -4.65 19.79
CA LYS A 196 -2.37 -4.14 20.78
C LYS A 196 -3.48 -5.14 21.13
N ASN A 197 -3.79 -6.07 20.23
CA ASN A 197 -4.87 -7.05 20.42
C ASN A 197 -4.49 -8.41 19.83
N PRO A 198 -3.48 -9.11 20.41
CA PRO A 198 -3.03 -10.41 19.91
C PRO A 198 -4.13 -11.48 19.90
N ALA A 199 -5.18 -11.32 20.72
CA ALA A 199 -6.33 -12.21 20.77
C ALA A 199 -7.34 -12.03 19.61
N LYS A 200 -7.39 -10.86 18.95
CA LYS A 200 -8.33 -10.60 17.82
C LYS A 200 -7.70 -10.86 16.45
N HIS A 201 -6.40 -10.62 16.32
CA HIS A 201 -5.66 -10.83 15.07
C HIS A 201 -4.27 -11.39 15.41
N PRO A 202 -4.13 -12.72 15.57
CA PRO A 202 -2.81 -13.30 15.77
C PRO A 202 -1.94 -13.00 14.54
N ALA A 203 -0.69 -12.59 14.80
CA ALA A 203 0.33 -12.44 13.77
C ALA A 203 0.32 -13.70 12.89
N VAL A 204 0.39 -13.50 11.58
CA VAL A 204 0.29 -14.55 10.55
C VAL A 204 1.43 -15.56 10.71
N LEU A 205 1.27 -16.49 11.66
CA LEU A 205 1.96 -17.77 11.83
C LEU A 205 1.17 -18.72 12.76
N GLU A 206 -0.06 -18.40 13.18
CA GLU A 206 -0.94 -19.48 13.64
C GLU A 206 -1.33 -20.32 12.41
N LYS A 207 -0.75 -21.52 12.29
CA LYS A 207 -1.42 -22.62 11.60
C LYS A 207 -2.77 -22.72 12.28
N LYS A 208 -3.80 -22.14 11.66
CA LYS A 208 -5.20 -22.25 12.09
C LYS A 208 -5.36 -23.68 12.63
N PRO A 209 -5.67 -23.89 13.92
CA PRO A 209 -5.59 -25.21 14.53
C PRO A 209 -6.41 -26.14 13.65
N TRP A 210 -5.71 -26.99 12.89
CA TRP A 210 -6.35 -27.80 11.88
C TRP A 210 -7.15 -28.81 12.68
N ASN A 211 -8.47 -28.61 12.75
CA ASN A 211 -9.29 -29.52 13.51
C ASN A 211 -9.24 -30.86 12.77
N ARG A 212 -8.41 -31.78 13.27
CA ARG A 212 -8.28 -33.14 12.73
C ARG A 212 -9.59 -33.92 12.81
N SER A 213 -10.64 -33.37 13.42
CA SER A 213 -11.99 -33.94 13.43
C SER A 213 -13.03 -33.17 12.62
N LEU A 214 -12.73 -31.98 12.06
CA LEU A 214 -13.70 -31.19 11.30
C LEU A 214 -13.07 -30.42 10.13
N MET A 215 -13.46 -30.77 8.91
CA MET A 215 -12.98 -30.15 7.67
C MET A 215 -14.09 -29.34 6.99
N TYR A 216 -13.77 -28.10 6.61
CA TYR A 216 -14.73 -27.17 6.00
C TYR A 216 -14.49 -27.05 4.50
N LEU A 217 -15.45 -27.47 3.69
CA LEU A 217 -15.37 -27.34 2.23
C LEU A 217 -16.30 -26.21 1.76
N ARG A 218 -15.73 -25.22 1.07
CA ARG A 218 -16.48 -24.08 0.56
C ARG A 218 -16.88 -24.32 -0.90
N TYR A 219 -18.15 -24.12 -1.23
CA TYR A 219 -18.66 -24.27 -2.59
C TYR A 219 -19.44 -23.02 -3.04
N THR A 220 -19.45 -22.73 -4.34
CA THR A 220 -20.22 -21.63 -4.93
C THR A 220 -21.67 -22.06 -5.12
N TYR A 221 -22.61 -21.27 -4.60
CA TYR A 221 -24.04 -21.60 -4.54
C TYR A 221 -24.72 -21.69 -5.92
N GLU A 222 -24.07 -21.23 -6.98
CA GLU A 222 -24.64 -21.14 -8.34
C GLU A 222 -24.87 -22.50 -9.04
N ALA A 223 -24.50 -23.63 -8.41
CA ALA A 223 -24.53 -24.97 -9.01
C ALA A 223 -25.79 -25.82 -8.71
N GLY A 224 -26.92 -25.22 -8.32
CA GLY A 224 -28.21 -25.92 -8.19
C GLY A 224 -28.69 -26.17 -6.75
N PRO A 225 -29.75 -26.99 -6.54
CA PRO A 225 -30.40 -27.16 -5.24
C PRO A 225 -29.43 -27.69 -4.17
N THR A 226 -29.41 -27.05 -3.00
CA THR A 226 -28.49 -27.38 -1.89
C THR A 226 -28.59 -28.82 -1.40
N GLY A 227 -29.77 -29.43 -1.50
CA GLY A 227 -30.05 -30.77 -1.02
C GLY A 227 -29.37 -31.86 -1.86
N THR A 228 -29.43 -31.78 -3.18
CA THR A 228 -28.88 -32.79 -4.09
C THR A 228 -27.36 -32.78 -4.07
N PHE A 229 -26.73 -31.61 -4.23
CA PHE A 229 -25.27 -31.51 -4.19
C PHE A 229 -24.68 -32.02 -2.88
N SER A 230 -25.27 -31.62 -1.74
CA SER A 230 -24.78 -32.07 -0.43
C SER A 230 -24.87 -33.59 -0.31
N HIS A 231 -26.01 -34.18 -0.69
CA HIS A 231 -26.22 -35.62 -0.60
C HIS A 231 -25.29 -36.41 -1.54
N GLU A 232 -25.18 -36.00 -2.81
CA GLU A 232 -24.27 -36.62 -3.79
C GLU A 232 -22.81 -36.53 -3.35
N PHE A 233 -22.40 -35.38 -2.82
CA PHE A 233 -21.06 -35.18 -2.30
C PHE A 233 -20.77 -36.08 -1.08
N TYR A 234 -21.70 -36.17 -0.13
CA TYR A 234 -21.53 -37.06 1.04
C TYR A 234 -21.50 -38.54 0.62
N SER A 235 -22.36 -38.95 -0.32
CA SER A 235 -22.34 -40.32 -0.87
C SER A 235 -21.01 -40.64 -1.55
N TRP A 236 -20.51 -39.72 -2.39
CA TRP A 236 -19.19 -39.86 -3.02
C TRP A 236 -18.06 -39.89 -1.98
N TRP A 237 -18.11 -39.03 -0.96
CA TRP A 237 -17.11 -38.98 0.10
C TRP A 237 -17.06 -40.27 0.90
N GLU A 238 -18.22 -40.78 1.33
CA GLU A 238 -18.31 -42.04 2.07
C GLU A 238 -17.77 -43.20 1.25
N LYS A 239 -18.11 -43.28 -0.04
CA LYS A 239 -17.66 -44.34 -0.94
C LYS A 239 -16.15 -44.36 -1.16
N HIS A 240 -15.52 -43.20 -1.34
CA HIS A 240 -14.14 -43.12 -1.81
C HIS A 240 -13.10 -42.81 -0.73
N TYR A 241 -13.53 -42.23 0.41
CA TYR A 241 -12.61 -41.71 1.43
C TYR A 241 -12.81 -42.32 2.82
N LEU A 242 -14.03 -42.79 3.15
CA LEU A 242 -14.30 -43.53 4.38
C LEU A 242 -14.17 -45.04 4.15
N TYR A 243 -13.15 -45.65 4.76
CA TYR A 243 -13.01 -47.09 4.84
C TYR A 243 -12.29 -47.48 6.14
N PRO A 244 -12.41 -48.73 6.62
CA PRO A 244 -11.70 -49.22 7.79
C PRO A 244 -10.18 -49.09 7.57
N GLY A 245 -9.52 -48.23 8.34
CA GLY A 245 -8.08 -47.93 8.21
C GLY A 245 -7.75 -46.55 7.64
N SER A 246 -8.75 -45.82 7.11
CA SER A 246 -8.56 -44.47 6.60
C SER A 246 -8.18 -43.48 7.71
N LYS A 247 -7.06 -42.74 7.54
CA LYS A 247 -6.60 -41.69 8.47
C LYS A 247 -7.61 -40.54 8.67
N ILE A 248 -8.60 -40.46 7.79
CA ILE A 248 -9.63 -39.42 7.75
C ILE A 248 -11.02 -39.92 8.18
N LYS A 249 -11.15 -41.17 8.65
CA LYS A 249 -12.42 -41.78 9.08
C LYS A 249 -13.15 -40.99 10.18
N ASN A 250 -12.40 -40.30 11.04
CA ASN A 250 -12.95 -39.52 12.15
C ASN A 250 -13.12 -38.02 11.82
N ILE A 251 -12.91 -37.62 10.55
CA ILE A 251 -13.11 -36.25 10.10
C ILE A 251 -14.57 -36.05 9.72
N LYS A 252 -15.25 -35.13 10.40
CA LYS A 252 -16.57 -34.62 10.00
C LYS A 252 -16.38 -33.56 8.91
N LEU A 253 -17.13 -33.65 7.82
CA LEU A 253 -17.16 -32.61 6.79
C LEU A 253 -18.31 -31.64 7.01
N ARG A 254 -18.02 -30.35 6.88
CA ARG A 254 -19.03 -29.28 6.91
C ARG A 254 -18.96 -28.44 5.64
N LEU A 255 -19.98 -28.55 4.79
CA LEU A 255 -20.13 -27.74 3.60
C LEU A 255 -20.53 -26.31 3.99
N ILE A 256 -19.85 -25.31 3.45
CA ILE A 256 -20.17 -23.89 3.65
C ILE A 256 -20.41 -23.24 2.28
N PRO A 257 -21.58 -22.65 2.04
CA PRO A 257 -21.80 -21.89 0.82
C PRO A 257 -20.93 -20.63 0.84
N LYS A 258 -20.24 -20.37 -0.25
CA LYS A 258 -19.61 -19.08 -0.53
C LYS A 258 -20.72 -18.20 -1.13
N THR A 259 -21.50 -17.55 -0.28
CA THR A 259 -22.45 -16.54 -0.73
C THR A 259 -21.66 -15.34 -1.24
N ASN A 260 -21.79 -15.01 -2.52
CA ASN A 260 -21.44 -13.67 -3.00
C ASN A 260 -22.25 -12.66 -2.15
N ARG A 261 -21.67 -11.50 -1.85
CA ARG A 261 -22.39 -10.47 -1.08
C ARG A 261 -23.73 -10.20 -1.75
N THR A 262 -24.81 -10.23 -0.99
CA THR A 262 -26.13 -9.97 -1.56
C THR A 262 -26.21 -8.50 -1.98
N LEU A 263 -27.05 -8.18 -2.97
CA LEU A 263 -27.33 -6.78 -3.34
C LEU A 263 -27.81 -5.98 -2.10
N ALA A 264 -28.52 -6.63 -1.18
CA ALA A 264 -28.98 -6.05 0.08
C ALA A 264 -27.83 -5.61 1.00
N ASP A 265 -26.72 -6.36 1.06
CA ASP A 265 -25.52 -5.98 1.82
C ASP A 265 -24.82 -4.75 1.23
N HIS A 266 -25.03 -4.47 -0.06
CA HIS A 266 -24.60 -3.23 -0.72
C HIS A 266 -25.57 -2.06 -0.53
N LEU A 267 -26.82 -2.33 -0.14
CA LEU A 267 -27.90 -1.36 -0.01
C LEU A 267 -28.20 -0.94 1.44
N ILE A 268 -27.32 -1.24 2.40
CA ILE A 268 -27.48 -0.74 3.79
C ILE A 268 -27.18 0.77 3.83
N GLN A 269 -28.16 1.55 3.41
CA GLN A 269 -28.57 2.74 4.14
C GLN A 269 -30.02 2.48 4.55
N LYS A 270 -30.31 2.51 5.86
CA LYS A 270 -31.69 2.43 6.36
C LYS A 270 -32.52 3.47 5.60
N LYS A 271 -33.69 3.07 5.08
CA LYS A 271 -34.67 3.99 4.50
C LYS A 271 -34.86 5.15 5.48
N PRO A 272 -34.64 6.42 5.08
CA PRO A 272 -34.75 7.53 6.00
C PRO A 272 -36.17 7.56 6.59
N PRO A 273 -36.32 7.91 7.88
CA PRO A 273 -37.61 7.93 8.54
C PRO A 273 -38.55 8.90 7.82
N SER A 274 -39.81 8.51 7.68
CA SER A 274 -40.84 9.17 6.86
C SER A 274 -41.11 10.63 7.23
N HIS A 275 -40.75 11.07 8.44
CA HIS A 275 -40.88 12.48 8.84
C HIS A 275 -39.91 13.41 8.10
N MET A 276 -38.73 12.92 7.65
CA MET A 276 -37.79 13.74 6.88
C MET A 276 -38.27 14.06 5.45
N LEU A 277 -39.27 13.31 4.95
CA LEU A 277 -39.87 13.55 3.64
C LEU A 277 -41.12 14.44 3.70
N ARG A 278 -41.54 14.88 4.89
CA ARG A 278 -42.76 15.69 5.09
C ARG A 278 -42.51 17.15 5.46
N LEU A 279 -41.26 17.59 5.58
CA LEU A 279 -40.90 18.96 6.00
C LEU A 279 -40.75 19.95 4.83
N THR A 280 -41.69 19.97 3.88
CA THR A 280 -41.67 20.97 2.79
C THR A 280 -43.02 21.64 2.49
N GLU A 281 -44.08 21.48 3.31
CA GLU A 281 -45.40 22.06 2.97
C GLU A 281 -46.10 22.88 4.07
N GLU A 282 -45.42 23.36 5.13
CA GLU A 282 -46.07 24.23 6.13
C GLU A 282 -45.20 25.40 6.66
N SER A 283 -44.40 26.03 5.79
CA SER A 283 -43.74 27.31 6.15
C SER A 283 -43.97 28.39 5.10
N ASN A 284 -45.24 28.54 4.67
CA ASN A 284 -45.77 29.71 3.99
C ASN A 284 -47.21 29.93 4.47
N LYS A 285 -47.36 30.44 5.70
CA LYS A 285 -48.54 31.15 6.19
C LYS A 285 -48.21 31.80 7.54
N GLN A 286 -47.63 32.99 7.46
CA GLN A 286 -47.93 34.16 8.30
C GLN A 286 -47.36 35.39 7.62
#